data_AF-A0A1C6EKA4-F1
#
_entry.id   AF-A0A1C6EKA4-F1
#
_cell.length_a   1.000
_cell.length_b   1.000
_cell.length_c   1.000
_cell.angle_alpha   90.00
_cell.angle_beta   90.00
_cell.angle_gamma   90.00
#
_symmetry.space_group_name_H-M   'P 1'
#
loop_
_entity.id
_entity.type
_entity.pdbx_description
1 polymer ?
#
loop_
_entity_poly.entity_id
_entity_poly.type
_entity_poly.pdbx_seq_one_letter_code
_entity_poly.pdbx_strand_id
1 'polypeptide(L)'
;MVRKLISLSLITCIACVVCLKKSYALENDEFLKFLMNTSYPETKLEQPKDEKEIKDDNNENKSSKKDDEFVKMYVGEENLPSVESSNKASSESAKYVDNVLVTKNDPQILIYHTHGGETYANSPAGNYHSEDKANSTLEIGASLTQQLNKRGRAVVHNTTYHDIPQFVGAYGRSLKTIETMQTKYSSIDMIIDLHRDGRTLKTKEDEKKFKDACTANINGENVAKFLFVVGKKSPNYSKNLKLAEEITAFAESKYPGITRPVVTKGTGNARYNQHKSDNPLLIEVGGQMNTTEEAKASTKYIAEIIDEFLKQKGM
;
A
#
# COMPACT_ATOMS: atom_id res chain seq x y z
N MET A 1 51.15 -8.75 60.93
CA MET A 1 50.22 -7.83 60.24
C MET A 1 49.87 -8.45 58.89
N VAL A 2 48.82 -9.29 58.83
CA VAL A 2 48.50 -10.13 57.67
C VAL A 2 47.52 -9.39 56.76
N ARG A 3 48.00 -9.00 55.57
CA ARG A 3 47.17 -8.49 54.46
C ARG A 3 46.26 -9.62 53.97
N LYS A 4 44.94 -9.51 54.18
CA LYS A 4 43.96 -10.30 53.44
C LYS A 4 43.61 -9.57 52.16
N LEU A 5 44.14 -10.08 51.04
CA LEU A 5 43.58 -9.86 49.71
C LEU A 5 42.13 -10.38 49.74
N ILE A 6 41.17 -9.48 49.76
CA ILE A 6 39.79 -9.81 49.42
C ILE A 6 39.78 -9.91 47.89
N SER A 7 39.67 -11.13 47.38
CA SER A 7 39.63 -11.43 45.96
C SER A 7 38.48 -10.68 45.29
N LEU A 8 38.80 -9.92 44.24
CA LEU A 8 37.86 -9.18 43.39
C LEU A 8 36.74 -10.07 42.78
N SER A 9 36.90 -11.39 42.82
CA SER A 9 35.93 -12.41 42.40
C SER A 9 34.69 -12.54 43.28
N LEU A 10 34.74 -12.14 44.56
CA LEU A 10 33.57 -12.26 45.45
C LEU A 10 32.63 -11.06 45.33
N ILE A 11 33.17 -9.89 44.99
CA ILE A 11 32.38 -8.64 44.86
C ILE A 11 31.57 -8.64 43.55
N THR A 12 32.08 -9.29 42.49
CA THR A 12 31.37 -9.45 41.21
C THR A 12 30.19 -10.44 41.29
N CYS A 13 30.28 -11.48 42.14
CA CYS A 13 29.17 -12.41 42.36
C CYS A 13 28.02 -11.79 43.17
N ILE A 14 28.30 -10.95 44.16
CA ILE A 14 27.25 -10.31 44.97
C ILE A 14 26.50 -9.24 44.17
N ALA A 15 27.18 -8.51 43.28
CA ALA A 15 26.52 -7.59 42.35
C ALA A 15 25.59 -8.31 41.36
N CYS A 16 25.99 -9.49 40.85
CA CYS A 16 25.13 -10.27 39.95
C CYS A 16 23.88 -10.84 40.65
N VAL A 17 23.96 -11.21 41.93
CA VAL A 17 22.81 -11.78 42.66
C VAL A 17 21.83 -10.69 43.13
N VAL A 18 22.29 -9.48 43.44
CA VAL A 18 21.39 -8.36 43.80
C VAL A 18 20.73 -7.75 42.56
N CYS A 19 21.37 -7.79 41.38
CA CYS A 19 20.76 -7.34 40.13
C CYS A 19 19.72 -8.31 39.55
N LEU A 20 19.68 -9.58 39.99
CA LEU A 20 18.71 -10.58 39.50
C LEU A 20 17.44 -10.71 40.34
N LYS A 21 17.29 -9.96 41.45
CA LYS A 21 16.07 -10.00 42.29
C LYS A 21 15.24 -8.72 42.30
N LYS A 22 15.54 -7.75 41.46
CA LYS A 22 14.57 -6.72 41.07
C LYS A 22 14.13 -6.98 39.65
N SER A 23 13.23 -7.95 39.50
CA SER A 23 12.32 -7.98 38.38
C SER A 23 11.42 -6.77 38.54
N TYR A 24 11.84 -5.63 38.00
CA TYR A 24 10.91 -4.53 37.76
C TYR A 24 9.92 -5.06 36.74
N ALA A 25 8.74 -5.47 37.21
CA ALA A 25 7.57 -5.59 36.37
C ALA A 25 7.31 -4.17 35.84
N LEU A 26 7.92 -3.85 34.70
CA LEU A 26 7.44 -2.76 33.86
C LEU A 26 6.01 -3.14 33.50
N GLU A 27 5.05 -2.37 34.01
CA GLU A 27 3.66 -2.52 33.60
C GLU A 27 3.61 -2.55 32.07
N ASN A 28 2.83 -3.48 31.51
CA ASN A 28 2.80 -3.75 30.07
C ASN A 28 2.64 -2.48 29.24
N ASP A 29 1.99 -1.45 29.79
CA ASP A 29 1.75 -0.16 29.17
C ASP A 29 3.00 0.71 29.04
N GLU A 30 3.93 0.66 30.00
CA GLU A 30 5.21 1.39 29.94
C GLU A 30 6.12 0.79 28.87
N PHE A 31 6.14 -0.55 28.78
CA PHE A 31 6.91 -1.25 27.74
C PHE A 31 6.29 -1.05 26.36
N LEU A 32 4.96 -1.08 26.23
CA LEU A 32 4.28 -0.74 24.98
C LEU A 32 4.53 0.72 24.59
N LYS A 33 4.48 1.68 25.53
CA LYS A 33 4.80 3.09 25.28
C LYS A 33 6.25 3.28 24.84
N PHE A 34 7.19 2.54 25.44
CA PHE A 34 8.59 2.55 25.04
C PHE A 34 8.77 2.01 23.61
N LEU A 35 8.14 0.89 23.26
CA LEU A 35 8.16 0.33 21.90
C LEU A 35 7.49 1.26 20.88
N MET A 36 6.40 1.93 21.27
CA MET A 36 5.71 2.91 20.43
C MET A 36 6.57 4.15 20.18
N ASN A 37 7.16 4.75 21.21
CA ASN A 37 7.99 5.95 21.09
C ASN A 37 9.33 5.71 20.37
N THR A 38 9.91 4.52 20.52
CA THR A 38 11.15 4.15 19.81
C THR A 38 10.91 3.82 18.35
N SER A 39 9.72 3.31 18.02
CA SER A 39 9.33 3.02 16.63
C SER A 39 8.77 4.24 15.90
N TYR A 40 8.22 5.23 16.63
CA TYR A 40 7.60 6.44 16.08
C TYR A 40 7.81 7.65 17.03
N PRO A 41 8.84 8.49 16.82
CA PRO A 41 9.18 9.57 17.78
C PRO A 41 8.25 10.80 17.75
N GLU A 42 7.26 10.86 16.87
CA GLU A 42 6.41 12.06 16.68
C GLU A 42 4.91 11.84 16.96
N THR A 43 4.57 11.20 18.08
CA THR A 43 3.18 11.21 18.57
C THR A 43 3.11 11.65 20.03
N LYS A 44 2.77 12.91 20.28
CA LYS A 44 2.07 13.29 21.51
C LYS A 44 0.59 13.07 21.25
N LEU A 45 0.00 12.09 21.94
CA LEU A 45 -1.45 11.91 22.00
C LEU A 45 -1.95 12.57 23.29
N GLU A 46 -2.83 13.57 23.15
CA GLU A 46 -3.67 14.04 24.25
C GLU A 46 -4.68 12.95 24.64
N GLN A 47 -4.93 12.83 25.94
CA GLN A 47 -5.85 11.84 26.50
C GLN A 47 -7.33 12.25 26.32
N PRO A 48 -8.27 11.30 26.20
CA PRO A 48 -9.70 11.59 26.19
C PRO A 48 -10.18 11.98 27.60
N LYS A 49 -11.09 12.95 27.67
CA LYS A 49 -11.85 13.26 28.89
C LYS A 49 -13.21 12.58 28.82
N ASP A 50 -13.54 11.86 29.89
CA ASP A 50 -14.79 11.16 30.13
C ASP A 50 -16.02 12.09 30.19
N GLU A 51 -17.17 11.52 29.80
CA GLU A 51 -18.52 12.07 29.92
C GLU A 51 -19.02 12.12 31.38
N LYS A 52 -19.84 13.15 31.73
CA LYS A 52 -21.02 13.01 32.61
C LYS A 52 -22.10 14.07 32.35
N GLU A 53 -23.28 13.55 31.98
CA GLU A 53 -24.68 13.87 32.39
C GLU A 53 -25.26 15.31 32.42
N ILE A 54 -26.17 15.52 31.45
CA ILE A 54 -27.55 16.08 31.48
C ILE A 54 -28.00 16.91 32.70
N LYS A 55 -28.48 18.14 32.42
CA LYS A 55 -29.75 18.69 32.95
C LYS A 55 -30.44 19.62 31.94
N ASP A 56 -31.74 19.39 31.76
CA ASP A 56 -32.71 20.23 31.07
C ASP A 56 -32.85 21.63 31.70
N ASP A 57 -33.11 22.64 30.88
CA ASP A 57 -34.28 23.52 31.10
C ASP A 57 -34.64 24.33 29.84
N ASN A 58 -35.95 24.41 29.58
CA ASN A 58 -36.60 25.09 28.47
C ASN A 58 -36.53 26.63 28.60
N ASN A 59 -36.37 27.37 27.48
CA ASN A 59 -37.38 28.36 27.09
C ASN A 59 -37.21 28.95 25.65
N GLU A 60 -38.30 28.79 24.89
CA GLU A 60 -38.95 29.63 23.87
C GLU A 60 -38.22 30.61 22.91
N ASN A 61 -38.66 30.45 21.64
CA ASN A 61 -39.04 31.46 20.63
C ASN A 61 -37.98 32.35 19.96
N LYS A 62 -37.69 32.06 18.68
CA LYS A 62 -38.19 32.88 17.54
C LYS A 62 -37.88 32.30 16.15
N SER A 63 -38.96 32.11 15.40
CA SER A 63 -39.14 32.24 13.94
C SER A 63 -37.97 32.78 13.10
N SER A 64 -37.59 32.06 12.03
CA SER A 64 -37.80 32.58 10.66
C SER A 64 -37.45 31.54 9.59
N LYS A 65 -38.31 31.48 8.57
CA LYS A 65 -38.20 30.71 7.32
C LYS A 65 -36.94 31.09 6.54
N LYS A 66 -36.38 30.13 5.79
CA LYS A 66 -35.73 30.40 4.50
C LYS A 66 -35.74 29.16 3.61
N ASP A 67 -36.12 29.42 2.37
CA ASP A 67 -36.49 28.48 1.33
C ASP A 67 -35.26 27.87 0.64
N ASP A 68 -35.46 26.66 0.11
CA ASP A 68 -34.50 25.91 -0.69
C ASP A 68 -34.28 26.59 -2.06
N GLU A 69 -33.05 27.05 -2.32
CA GLU A 69 -32.65 27.55 -3.64
C GLU A 69 -31.74 26.52 -4.33
N PHE A 70 -32.33 25.69 -5.18
CA PHE A 70 -31.62 24.77 -6.06
C PHE A 70 -31.04 25.52 -7.26
N VAL A 71 -29.72 25.66 -7.33
CA VAL A 71 -29.03 26.08 -8.55
C VAL A 71 -28.94 24.89 -9.52
N LYS A 72 -29.85 24.85 -10.49
CA LYS A 72 -29.73 24.01 -11.69
C LYS A 72 -28.65 24.58 -12.60
N MET A 73 -27.46 23.99 -12.59
CA MET A 73 -26.43 24.26 -13.60
C MET A 73 -26.66 23.35 -14.81
N TYR A 74 -27.17 23.93 -15.90
CA TYR A 74 -27.22 23.29 -17.21
C TYR A 74 -25.79 23.23 -17.78
N VAL A 75 -25.33 22.02 -18.12
CA VAL A 75 -24.11 21.82 -18.92
C VAL A 75 -24.58 21.43 -20.32
N GLY A 76 -24.36 22.32 -21.29
CA GLY A 76 -24.67 22.11 -22.70
C GLY A 76 -23.82 21.01 -23.34
N GLU A 77 -24.37 20.41 -24.39
CA GLU A 77 -23.87 19.21 -25.10
C GLU A 77 -22.62 19.47 -25.99
N GLU A 78 -21.79 20.49 -25.70
CA GLU A 78 -20.77 20.98 -26.63
C GLU A 78 -19.33 20.45 -26.42
N ASN A 79 -19.06 19.55 -25.48
CA ASN A 79 -17.67 19.10 -25.18
C ASN A 79 -17.48 17.58 -25.12
N LEU A 80 -18.01 16.87 -26.11
CA LEU A 80 -17.61 15.50 -26.43
C LEU A 80 -16.54 15.53 -27.53
N PRO A 81 -15.31 15.01 -27.32
CA PRO A 81 -14.43 14.72 -28.44
C PRO A 81 -15.04 13.59 -29.28
N SER A 82 -15.28 13.89 -30.55
CA SER A 82 -15.75 12.95 -31.57
C SER A 82 -14.68 11.90 -31.88
N VAL A 83 -15.04 10.63 -31.75
CA VAL A 83 -14.26 9.51 -32.31
C VAL A 83 -15.17 8.74 -33.24
N GLU A 84 -14.94 8.91 -34.55
CA GLU A 84 -15.57 8.09 -35.58
C GLU A 84 -15.08 6.64 -35.52
N SER A 85 -16.02 5.74 -35.85
CA SER A 85 -16.00 4.30 -35.63
C SER A 85 -15.01 3.53 -36.50
N SER A 86 -14.47 2.42 -35.97
CA SER A 86 -14.90 1.06 -36.39
C SER A 86 -14.10 -0.06 -35.72
N ASN A 87 -14.65 -0.66 -34.67
CA ASN A 87 -15.00 -2.09 -34.64
C ASN A 87 -15.67 -2.43 -33.31
N LYS A 88 -16.94 -2.83 -33.43
CA LYS A 88 -17.90 -3.03 -32.35
C LYS A 88 -17.71 -4.44 -31.79
N ALA A 89 -16.97 -4.55 -30.70
CA ALA A 89 -17.21 -5.59 -29.69
C ALA A 89 -17.78 -4.86 -28.46
N SER A 90 -19.06 -5.06 -28.19
CA SER A 90 -19.72 -4.52 -27.00
C SER A 90 -19.13 -5.17 -25.75
N SER A 91 -18.04 -4.60 -25.23
CA SER A 91 -17.67 -4.79 -23.83
C SER A 91 -18.70 -4.03 -23.01
N GLU A 92 -19.54 -4.73 -22.26
CA GLU A 92 -20.10 -4.13 -21.05
C GLU A 92 -18.93 -3.48 -20.30
N SER A 93 -19.04 -2.18 -20.02
CA SER A 93 -18.02 -1.50 -19.24
C SER A 93 -18.04 -2.14 -17.85
N ALA A 94 -16.98 -2.88 -17.52
CA ALA A 94 -16.86 -3.51 -16.21
C ALA A 94 -17.01 -2.43 -15.14
N LYS A 95 -18.04 -2.55 -14.28
CA LYS A 95 -18.31 -1.63 -13.17
C LYS A 95 -17.87 -2.27 -11.86
N TYR A 96 -17.48 -1.42 -10.91
CA TYR A 96 -17.27 -1.87 -9.54
C TYR A 96 -18.60 -2.17 -8.87
N VAL A 97 -18.70 -3.33 -8.22
CA VAL A 97 -19.78 -3.70 -7.31
C VAL A 97 -19.10 -4.05 -5.97
N ASP A 98 -19.49 -3.37 -4.89
CA ASP A 98 -18.91 -3.54 -3.56
C ASP A 98 -17.36 -3.49 -3.54
N ASN A 99 -16.80 -2.46 -4.18
CA ASN A 99 -15.35 -2.26 -4.37
C ASN A 99 -14.64 -3.34 -5.21
N VAL A 100 -15.36 -4.22 -5.90
CA VAL A 100 -14.78 -5.27 -6.74
C VAL A 100 -15.15 -5.05 -8.20
N LEU A 101 -14.15 -5.04 -9.07
CA LEU A 101 -14.31 -5.10 -10.53
C LEU A 101 -13.72 -6.42 -11.04
N VAL A 102 -14.45 -7.09 -11.91
CA VAL A 102 -13.99 -8.32 -12.58
C VAL A 102 -14.04 -8.06 -14.08
N THR A 103 -12.91 -8.28 -14.77
CA THR A 103 -12.83 -7.96 -16.20
C THR A 103 -13.39 -9.06 -17.09
N LYS A 104 -13.27 -10.32 -16.67
CA LYS A 104 -13.73 -11.54 -17.36
C LYS A 104 -14.04 -12.63 -16.34
N ASN A 105 -14.83 -13.62 -16.74
CA ASN A 105 -15.03 -14.83 -15.94
C ASN A 105 -13.69 -15.51 -15.63
N ASP A 106 -13.64 -16.20 -14.49
CA ASP A 106 -12.45 -16.94 -14.01
C ASP A 106 -11.16 -16.09 -14.00
N PRO A 107 -11.13 -14.97 -13.24
CA PRO A 107 -9.96 -14.12 -13.16
C PRO A 107 -8.76 -14.88 -12.60
N GLN A 108 -7.61 -14.69 -13.22
CA GLN A 108 -6.35 -15.35 -12.83
C GLN A 108 -5.46 -14.46 -11.98
N ILE A 109 -5.66 -13.14 -12.06
CA ILE A 109 -4.88 -12.12 -11.36
C ILE A 109 -5.79 -11.37 -10.40
N LEU A 110 -5.43 -11.35 -9.13
CA LEU A 110 -6.02 -10.45 -8.13
C LEU A 110 -5.10 -9.23 -7.94
N ILE A 111 -5.63 -8.04 -8.13
CA ILE A 111 -5.00 -6.79 -7.67
C ILE A 111 -5.74 -6.33 -6.42
N TYR A 112 -5.00 -6.10 -5.34
CA TYR A 112 -5.51 -5.58 -4.08
C TYR A 112 -4.51 -4.60 -3.48
N HIS A 113 -4.93 -3.90 -2.42
CA HIS A 113 -4.11 -2.88 -1.78
C HIS A 113 -4.17 -3.07 -0.26
N THR A 114 -3.07 -3.51 0.35
CA THR A 114 -2.97 -3.47 1.81
C THR A 114 -3.04 -2.03 2.32
N HIS A 115 -2.46 -1.08 1.58
CA HIS A 115 -2.53 0.33 1.91
C HIS A 115 -3.19 1.13 0.77
N GLY A 116 -4.53 1.07 0.71
CA GLY A 116 -5.32 1.75 -0.33
C GLY A 116 -5.29 3.27 -0.18
N GLY A 117 -5.00 3.76 1.03
CA GLY A 117 -4.88 5.19 1.33
C GLY A 117 -3.59 5.83 0.83
N GLU A 118 -2.62 5.06 0.34
CA GLU A 118 -1.35 5.61 -0.16
C GLU A 118 -1.56 6.50 -1.39
N THR A 119 -1.31 7.80 -1.23
CA THR A 119 -1.44 8.81 -2.28
C THR A 119 -0.10 9.34 -2.80
N TYR A 120 -0.16 9.92 -4.00
CA TYR A 120 0.94 10.55 -4.74
C TYR A 120 0.99 12.07 -4.49
N ALA A 121 2.01 12.74 -5.03
CA ALA A 121 2.34 14.12 -4.70
C ALA A 121 1.29 15.17 -5.09
N ASN A 122 0.42 14.86 -6.04
CA ASN A 122 -0.67 15.72 -6.47
C ASN A 122 -1.99 15.45 -5.74
N SER A 123 -2.02 14.58 -4.72
CA SER A 123 -3.15 14.52 -3.78
C SER A 123 -3.25 15.84 -3.01
N PRO A 124 -4.44 16.48 -2.93
CA PRO A 124 -4.63 17.77 -2.28
C PRO A 124 -4.58 17.68 -0.74
N ALA A 125 -4.57 16.47 -0.17
CA ALA A 125 -4.63 16.24 1.27
C ALA A 125 -3.75 15.08 1.74
N GLY A 126 -3.41 15.10 3.04
CA GLY A 126 -3.13 13.89 3.82
C GLY A 126 -1.70 13.38 3.93
N ASN A 127 -0.65 14.19 3.78
CA ASN A 127 0.75 13.72 3.92
C ASN A 127 1.00 12.38 3.16
N TYR A 128 0.54 12.32 1.91
CA TYR A 128 0.62 11.13 1.05
C TYR A 128 -0.18 9.92 1.55
N HIS A 129 -1.16 10.11 2.42
CA HIS A 129 -2.09 9.10 2.91
C HIS A 129 -3.50 9.68 3.14
N SER A 130 -4.46 9.37 2.26
CA SER A 130 -5.82 9.92 2.33
C SER A 130 -6.84 9.04 1.58
N GLU A 131 -8.12 9.40 1.67
CA GLU A 131 -9.20 8.78 0.88
C GLU A 131 -9.29 9.32 -0.56
N ASP A 132 -8.32 10.11 -1.02
CA ASP A 132 -8.30 10.64 -2.39
C ASP A 132 -7.96 9.54 -3.41
N LYS A 133 -8.99 8.78 -3.77
CA LYS A 133 -8.90 7.66 -4.71
C LYS A 133 -8.29 8.06 -6.04
N ALA A 134 -8.56 9.28 -6.53
CA ALA A 134 -8.08 9.74 -7.83
C ALA A 134 -6.55 9.90 -7.87
N ASN A 135 -5.93 10.10 -6.70
CA ASN A 135 -4.47 10.25 -6.57
C ASN A 135 -3.83 9.16 -5.70
N SER A 136 -4.49 8.01 -5.56
CA SER A 136 -3.99 6.88 -4.75
C SER A 136 -3.55 5.68 -5.57
N THR A 137 -2.93 4.72 -4.90
CA THR A 137 -2.60 3.40 -5.45
C THR A 137 -3.83 2.69 -6.04
N LEU A 138 -5.05 3.01 -5.57
CA LEU A 138 -6.29 2.46 -6.13
C LEU A 138 -6.49 2.84 -7.61
N GLU A 139 -6.20 4.10 -7.98
CA GLU A 139 -6.27 4.55 -9.37
C GLU A 139 -5.20 3.87 -10.23
N ILE A 140 -4.01 3.64 -9.67
CA ILE A 140 -2.93 2.91 -10.36
C ILE A 140 -3.35 1.45 -10.58
N GLY A 141 -4.01 0.82 -9.60
CA GLY A 141 -4.59 -0.51 -9.73
C GLY A 141 -5.66 -0.57 -10.82
N ALA A 142 -6.51 0.45 -10.92
CA ALA A 142 -7.54 0.52 -11.96
C ALA A 142 -6.90 0.65 -13.36
N SER A 143 -5.88 1.48 -13.48
CA SER A 143 -5.12 1.65 -14.72
C SER A 143 -4.39 0.36 -15.13
N LEU A 144 -3.72 -0.31 -14.19
CA LEU A 144 -3.07 -1.60 -14.42
C LEU A 144 -4.07 -2.69 -14.83
N THR A 145 -5.24 -2.74 -14.18
CA THR A 145 -6.34 -3.65 -14.52
C THR A 145 -6.78 -3.46 -15.97
N GLN A 146 -6.96 -2.22 -16.42
CA GLN A 146 -7.30 -1.93 -17.81
C GLN A 146 -6.21 -2.39 -18.78
N GLN A 147 -4.93 -2.15 -18.44
CA GLN A 147 -3.80 -2.50 -19.29
C GLN A 147 -3.58 -4.01 -19.41
N LEU A 148 -3.80 -4.77 -18.34
CA LEU A 148 -3.78 -6.23 -18.34
C LEU A 148 -4.97 -6.81 -19.13
N ASN A 149 -6.17 -6.24 -18.95
CA ASN A 149 -7.36 -6.68 -19.68
C ASN A 149 -7.22 -6.48 -21.20
N LYS A 150 -6.66 -5.34 -21.63
CA LYS A 150 -6.32 -5.07 -23.05
C LYS A 150 -5.37 -6.11 -23.65
N ARG A 151 -4.55 -6.75 -22.81
CA ARG A 151 -3.61 -7.82 -23.19
C ARG A 151 -4.20 -9.22 -23.09
N GLY A 152 -5.49 -9.33 -22.79
CA GLY A 152 -6.20 -10.60 -22.74
C GLY A 152 -6.32 -11.20 -21.33
N ARG A 153 -5.61 -10.68 -20.33
CA ARG A 153 -5.60 -11.23 -18.97
C ARG A 153 -6.91 -10.96 -18.22
N ALA A 154 -7.42 -11.98 -17.53
CA ALA A 154 -8.60 -11.88 -16.69
C ALA A 154 -8.19 -11.43 -15.28
N VAL A 155 -8.73 -10.29 -14.82
CA VAL A 155 -8.32 -9.62 -13.59
C VAL A 155 -9.53 -9.39 -12.70
N VAL A 156 -9.35 -9.61 -11.41
CA VAL A 156 -10.22 -9.07 -10.37
C VAL A 156 -9.44 -7.98 -9.61
N HIS A 157 -10.02 -6.80 -9.52
CA HIS A 157 -9.44 -5.67 -8.80
C HIS A 157 -10.34 -5.30 -7.62
N ASN A 158 -9.76 -5.31 -6.42
CA ASN A 158 -10.44 -4.94 -5.19
C ASN A 158 -9.91 -3.59 -4.67
N THR A 159 -10.79 -2.60 -4.51
CA THR A 159 -10.46 -1.23 -4.06
C THR A 159 -10.84 -0.96 -2.60
N THR A 160 -10.97 -1.98 -1.76
CA THR A 160 -11.24 -1.79 -0.33
C THR A 160 -10.04 -1.14 0.35
N TYR A 161 -10.29 -0.07 1.12
CA TYR A 161 -9.29 0.50 2.03
C TYR A 161 -9.10 -0.45 3.22
N HIS A 162 -7.88 -0.95 3.41
CA HIS A 162 -7.55 -1.79 4.56
C HIS A 162 -6.79 -1.02 5.64
N ASP A 163 -6.41 0.23 5.39
CA ASP A 163 -5.55 1.08 6.22
C ASP A 163 -6.24 2.35 6.73
N ILE A 164 -7.50 2.59 6.34
CA ILE A 164 -8.34 3.69 6.80
C ILE A 164 -9.59 3.12 7.48
N PRO A 165 -10.02 3.65 8.64
CA PRO A 165 -9.39 4.73 9.42
C PRO A 165 -8.21 4.24 10.28
N GLN A 166 -7.94 2.94 10.31
CA GLN A 166 -6.91 2.34 11.17
C GLN A 166 -5.78 1.77 10.32
N PHE A 167 -4.57 2.32 10.43
CA PHE A 167 -3.41 1.80 9.71
C PHE A 167 -2.97 0.43 10.25
N VAL A 168 -2.97 0.28 11.57
CA VAL A 168 -2.57 -0.97 12.24
C VAL A 168 -3.57 -2.08 11.91
N GLY A 169 -3.03 -3.25 11.58
CA GLY A 169 -3.81 -4.42 11.20
C GLY A 169 -4.21 -4.49 9.71
N ALA A 170 -3.73 -3.57 8.87
CA ALA A 170 -4.10 -3.52 7.45
C ALA A 170 -3.81 -4.84 6.73
N TYR A 171 -2.64 -5.44 6.95
CA TYR A 171 -2.28 -6.76 6.41
C TYR A 171 -3.24 -7.87 6.82
N GLY A 172 -3.80 -7.81 8.04
CA GLY A 172 -4.78 -8.79 8.51
C GLY A 172 -6.15 -8.60 7.85
N ARG A 173 -6.53 -7.36 7.55
CA ARG A 173 -7.76 -7.06 6.81
C ARG A 173 -7.63 -7.41 5.33
N SER A 174 -6.51 -7.05 4.69
CA SER A 174 -6.26 -7.40 3.28
C SER A 174 -6.13 -8.91 3.08
N LEU A 175 -5.63 -9.65 4.07
CA LEU A 175 -5.63 -11.12 4.04
C LEU A 175 -7.05 -11.70 3.89
N LYS A 176 -8.03 -11.16 4.62
CA LYS A 176 -9.44 -11.61 4.50
C LYS A 176 -10.00 -11.32 3.10
N THR A 177 -9.61 -10.20 2.49
CA THR A 177 -9.98 -9.87 1.10
C THR A 177 -9.41 -10.89 0.13
N ILE A 178 -8.12 -11.23 0.25
CA ILE A 178 -7.48 -12.28 -0.57
C ILE A 178 -8.25 -13.60 -0.44
N GLU A 179 -8.53 -14.04 0.80
CA GLU A 179 -9.23 -15.30 1.06
C GLU A 179 -10.66 -15.32 0.51
N THR A 180 -11.38 -14.20 0.63
CA THR A 180 -12.72 -14.05 0.05
C THR A 180 -12.66 -14.14 -1.47
N MET A 181 -11.70 -13.44 -2.10
CA MET A 181 -11.57 -13.46 -3.57
C MET A 181 -11.15 -14.83 -4.08
N GLN A 182 -10.22 -15.52 -3.41
CA GLN A 182 -9.80 -16.88 -3.79
C GLN A 182 -10.90 -17.92 -3.58
N THR A 183 -11.76 -17.74 -2.57
CA THR A 183 -12.94 -18.60 -2.38
C THR A 183 -13.95 -18.40 -3.51
N LYS A 184 -14.14 -17.16 -3.96
CA LYS A 184 -15.07 -16.83 -5.05
C LYS A 184 -14.53 -17.20 -6.43
N TYR A 185 -13.22 -17.07 -6.63
CA TYR A 185 -12.53 -17.32 -7.89
C TYR A 185 -11.30 -18.20 -7.64
N SER A 186 -11.52 -19.52 -7.70
CA SER A 186 -10.46 -20.51 -7.50
C SER A 186 -9.39 -20.50 -8.59
N SER A 187 -9.65 -19.81 -9.72
CA SER A 187 -8.71 -19.57 -10.82
C SER A 187 -7.60 -18.57 -10.50
N ILE A 188 -7.72 -17.81 -9.40
CA ILE A 188 -6.70 -16.83 -9.00
C ILE A 188 -5.41 -17.57 -8.63
N ASP A 189 -4.36 -17.34 -9.42
CA ASP A 189 -3.03 -17.90 -9.21
C ASP A 189 -2.02 -16.80 -8.85
N MET A 190 -2.16 -15.61 -9.44
CA MET A 190 -1.32 -14.44 -9.12
C MET A 190 -2.06 -13.45 -8.22
N ILE A 191 -1.39 -13.00 -7.16
CA ILE A 191 -1.86 -11.89 -6.33
C ILE A 191 -0.86 -10.74 -6.39
N ILE A 192 -1.37 -9.52 -6.55
CA ILE A 192 -0.59 -8.28 -6.64
C ILE A 192 -1.07 -7.35 -5.53
N ASP A 193 -0.23 -7.14 -4.53
CA ASP A 193 -0.37 -6.08 -3.53
C ASP A 193 0.28 -4.81 -4.08
N LEU A 194 -0.54 -3.83 -4.51
CA LEU A 194 -0.05 -2.64 -5.18
C LEU A 194 0.08 -1.47 -4.21
N HIS A 195 1.31 -0.98 -4.11
CA HIS A 195 1.77 0.09 -3.24
C HIS A 195 2.52 1.19 -3.99
N ARG A 196 2.96 2.21 -3.26
CA ARG A 196 3.96 3.21 -3.68
C ARG A 196 5.01 3.43 -2.58
N ASP A 197 6.30 3.49 -2.96
CA ASP A 197 7.40 3.54 -1.98
C ASP A 197 7.28 4.79 -1.09
N GLY A 198 7.35 4.57 0.22
CA GLY A 198 7.19 5.59 1.26
C GLY A 198 8.44 5.77 2.10
N ARG A 199 8.91 7.01 2.25
CA ARG A 199 10.11 7.38 3.01
C ARG A 199 9.88 8.65 3.82
N THR A 200 10.56 8.74 4.96
CA THR A 200 10.68 10.03 5.66
C THR A 200 11.70 10.90 4.92
N LEU A 201 11.25 12.03 4.39
CA LEU A 201 12.06 12.99 3.63
C LEU A 201 12.13 14.28 4.44
N LYS A 202 13.34 14.76 4.75
CA LYS A 202 13.55 15.86 5.70
C LYS A 202 13.76 17.20 5.02
N THR A 203 14.22 17.19 3.78
CA THR A 203 14.57 18.39 3.03
C THR A 203 14.00 18.34 1.61
N LYS A 204 13.85 19.51 0.98
CA LYS A 204 13.46 19.61 -0.44
C LYS A 204 14.45 18.93 -1.37
N GLU A 205 15.72 18.88 -0.97
CA GLU A 205 16.75 18.15 -1.69
C GLU A 205 16.54 16.63 -1.58
N ASP A 206 16.14 16.11 -0.42
CA ASP A 206 15.79 14.69 -0.25
C ASP A 206 14.55 14.33 -1.07
N GLU A 207 13.54 15.20 -1.08
CA GLU A 207 12.34 15.07 -1.93
C GLU A 207 12.72 14.94 -3.41
N LYS A 208 13.54 15.87 -3.90
CA LYS A 208 14.01 15.88 -5.29
C LYS A 208 14.82 14.62 -5.62
N LYS A 209 15.78 14.25 -4.78
CA LYS A 209 16.60 13.04 -4.98
C LYS A 209 15.74 11.78 -5.02
N PHE A 210 14.74 11.67 -4.14
CA PHE A 210 13.86 10.52 -4.11
C PHE A 210 12.95 10.47 -5.33
N LYS A 211 12.39 11.62 -5.76
CA LYS A 211 11.66 11.76 -7.01
C LYS A 211 12.48 11.27 -8.20
N ASP A 212 13.70 11.79 -8.35
CA ASP A 212 14.61 11.45 -9.46
C ASP A 212 14.96 9.96 -9.44
N ALA A 213 15.19 9.37 -8.25
CA ALA A 213 15.44 7.94 -8.10
C ALA A 213 14.24 7.06 -8.48
N CYS A 214 13.02 7.57 -8.34
CA CYS A 214 11.78 6.87 -8.66
C CYS A 214 11.22 7.18 -10.06
N THR A 215 11.91 7.97 -10.89
CA THR A 215 11.43 8.37 -12.21
C THR A 215 12.39 7.91 -13.29
N ALA A 216 11.86 7.34 -14.36
CA ALA A 216 12.59 7.02 -15.58
C ALA A 216 11.99 7.80 -16.75
N ASN A 217 12.79 8.06 -17.79
CA ASN A 217 12.27 8.48 -19.08
C ASN A 217 12.31 7.28 -20.02
N ILE A 218 11.13 6.79 -20.42
CA ILE A 218 10.99 5.65 -21.32
C ILE A 218 10.21 6.14 -22.54
N ASN A 219 10.83 6.05 -23.72
CA ASN A 219 10.24 6.51 -25.00
C ASN A 219 9.79 7.99 -24.99
N GLY A 220 10.54 8.87 -24.32
CA GLY A 220 10.23 10.30 -24.24
C GLY A 220 9.17 10.67 -23.20
N GLU A 221 8.66 9.70 -22.44
CA GLU A 221 7.66 9.91 -21.39
C GLU A 221 8.27 9.65 -20.00
N ASN A 222 7.97 10.53 -19.05
CA ASN A 222 8.35 10.32 -17.66
C ASN A 222 7.39 9.31 -17.03
N VAL A 223 7.96 8.22 -16.50
CA VAL A 223 7.23 7.14 -15.85
C VAL A 223 7.82 6.87 -14.48
N ALA A 224 6.96 6.42 -13.56
CA ALA A 224 7.43 5.94 -12.26
C ALA A 224 8.14 4.60 -12.41
N LYS A 225 9.36 4.48 -11.88
CA LYS A 225 10.02 3.19 -11.74
C LYS A 225 9.26 2.32 -10.74
N PHE A 226 9.29 1.01 -10.93
CA PHE A 226 8.71 0.09 -9.95
C PHE A 226 9.76 -0.84 -9.32
N LEU A 227 9.45 -1.39 -8.16
CA LEU A 227 10.23 -2.46 -7.53
C LEU A 227 9.32 -3.47 -6.85
N PHE A 228 9.92 -4.60 -6.48
CA PHE A 228 9.25 -5.60 -5.65
C PHE A 228 9.80 -5.61 -4.23
N VAL A 229 8.91 -5.79 -3.26
CA VAL A 229 9.28 -6.05 -1.87
C VAL A 229 9.07 -7.53 -1.56
N VAL A 230 10.05 -8.18 -0.95
CA VAL A 230 9.97 -9.59 -0.58
C VAL A 230 10.20 -9.76 0.92
N GLY A 231 9.22 -10.36 1.58
CA GLY A 231 9.22 -10.60 3.01
C GLY A 231 10.01 -11.84 3.41
N LYS A 232 11.08 -11.69 4.19
CA LYS A 232 11.92 -12.81 4.68
C LYS A 232 11.19 -13.73 5.65
N LYS A 233 10.02 -13.33 6.18
CA LYS A 233 9.18 -14.15 7.05
C LYS A 233 8.12 -14.95 6.27
N SER A 234 8.04 -14.80 4.95
CA SER A 234 7.24 -15.70 4.13
C SER A 234 7.83 -17.11 4.16
N PRO A 235 7.04 -18.18 4.39
CA PRO A 235 7.52 -19.56 4.25
C PRO A 235 8.05 -19.85 2.83
N ASN A 236 7.59 -19.08 1.83
CA ASN A 236 7.99 -19.21 0.43
C ASN A 236 9.07 -18.18 0.03
N TYR A 237 9.80 -17.58 0.99
CA TYR A 237 10.74 -16.47 0.74
C TYR A 237 11.65 -16.67 -0.47
N SER A 238 12.31 -17.83 -0.58
CA SER A 238 13.24 -18.10 -1.69
C SER A 238 12.54 -18.15 -3.05
N LYS A 239 11.32 -18.70 -3.12
CA LYS A 239 10.52 -18.73 -4.36
C LYS A 239 10.05 -17.32 -4.74
N ASN A 240 9.56 -16.57 -3.75
CA ASN A 240 9.07 -15.20 -3.95
C ASN A 240 10.21 -14.26 -4.39
N LEU A 241 11.40 -14.41 -3.81
CA LEU A 241 12.58 -13.65 -4.20
C LEU A 241 12.97 -13.95 -5.65
N LYS A 242 13.04 -15.25 -5.99
CA LYS A 242 13.37 -15.67 -7.36
C LYS A 242 12.38 -15.12 -8.38
N LEU A 243 11.07 -15.20 -8.10
CA LEU A 243 10.03 -14.64 -8.97
C LEU A 243 10.22 -13.13 -9.18
N ALA A 244 10.42 -12.38 -8.09
CA ALA A 244 10.65 -10.94 -8.16
C ALA A 244 11.92 -10.59 -8.96
N GLU A 245 13.03 -11.29 -8.74
CA GLU A 245 14.29 -11.08 -9.45
C GLU A 245 14.17 -11.43 -10.94
N GLU A 246 13.47 -12.51 -11.29
CA GLU A 246 13.24 -12.91 -12.69
C GLU A 246 12.39 -11.87 -13.43
N ILE A 247 11.30 -11.36 -12.83
CA ILE A 247 10.48 -10.31 -13.44
C ILE A 247 11.27 -9.00 -13.54
N THR A 248 12.04 -8.63 -12.51
CA THR A 248 12.90 -7.44 -12.55
C THR A 248 13.93 -7.54 -13.67
N ALA A 249 14.62 -8.68 -13.82
CA ALA A 249 15.58 -8.88 -14.91
C ALA A 249 14.91 -8.84 -16.29
N PHE A 250 13.73 -9.45 -16.42
CA PHE A 250 12.94 -9.40 -17.66
C PHE A 250 12.53 -7.96 -18.01
N ALA A 251 12.03 -7.20 -17.03
CA ALA A 251 11.66 -5.81 -17.18
C ALA A 251 12.84 -4.93 -17.63
N GLU A 252 14.00 -5.07 -16.97
CA GLU A 252 15.22 -4.33 -17.34
C GLU A 252 15.73 -4.69 -18.75
N SER A 253 15.57 -5.94 -19.18
CA SER A 253 15.94 -6.35 -20.54
C SER A 253 15.08 -5.68 -21.62
N LYS A 254 13.81 -5.38 -21.30
CA LYS A 254 12.82 -4.82 -22.24
C LYS A 254 12.77 -3.30 -22.19
N TYR A 255 12.85 -2.72 -21.00
CA TYR A 255 12.85 -1.28 -20.76
C TYR A 255 13.94 -0.92 -19.74
N PRO A 256 15.20 -0.71 -20.20
CA PRO A 256 16.31 -0.42 -19.30
C PRO A 256 16.03 0.78 -18.38
N GLY A 257 16.23 0.59 -17.08
CA GLY A 257 16.03 1.61 -16.05
C GLY A 257 14.59 1.79 -15.58
N ILE A 258 13.63 0.96 -16.03
CA ILE A 258 12.24 1.02 -15.56
C ILE A 258 12.06 0.50 -14.14
N THR A 259 13.00 -0.31 -13.63
CA THR A 259 12.91 -0.89 -12.29
C THR A 259 13.90 -0.25 -11.31
N ARG A 260 13.64 -0.48 -10.03
CA ARG A 260 14.62 -0.39 -8.95
C ARG A 260 14.88 -1.81 -8.40
N PRO A 261 16.02 -2.06 -7.73
CA PRO A 261 16.34 -3.38 -7.20
C PRO A 261 15.28 -3.93 -6.26
N VAL A 262 15.12 -5.26 -6.26
CA VAL A 262 14.25 -5.97 -5.31
C VAL A 262 14.67 -5.68 -3.88
N VAL A 263 13.70 -5.33 -3.02
CA VAL A 263 13.94 -5.01 -1.62
C VAL A 263 13.51 -6.18 -0.76
N THR A 264 14.42 -6.67 0.10
CA THR A 264 14.06 -7.72 1.08
C THR A 264 13.88 -7.12 2.47
N LYS A 265 12.83 -7.54 3.19
CA LYS A 265 12.54 -7.06 4.55
C LYS A 265 12.50 -8.24 5.52
N GLY A 266 13.30 -8.16 6.58
CA GLY A 266 13.36 -9.19 7.63
C GLY A 266 12.97 -8.71 9.03
N THR A 267 12.68 -7.42 9.18
CA THR A 267 12.24 -6.82 10.44
C THR A 267 10.74 -6.99 10.63
N GLY A 268 10.29 -7.05 11.89
CA GLY A 268 8.87 -7.22 12.22
C GLY A 268 8.24 -8.49 11.62
N ASN A 269 6.94 -8.41 11.32
CA ASN A 269 6.18 -9.48 10.66
C ASN A 269 6.16 -9.31 9.13
N ALA A 270 7.34 -9.17 8.52
CA ALA A 270 7.53 -9.01 7.07
C ALA A 270 7.17 -10.28 6.27
N ARG A 271 5.90 -10.67 6.33
CA ARG A 271 5.29 -11.79 5.58
C ARG A 271 4.46 -11.29 4.40
N TYR A 272 3.85 -10.11 4.54
CA TYR A 272 3.16 -9.36 3.49
C TYR A 272 2.15 -10.15 2.65
N ASN A 273 1.44 -11.09 3.27
CA ASN A 273 0.50 -11.99 2.61
C ASN A 273 1.05 -12.81 1.42
N GLN A 274 2.36 -12.81 1.18
CA GLN A 274 3.02 -13.50 0.06
C GLN A 274 3.07 -15.03 0.21
N HIS A 275 2.30 -15.59 1.14
CA HIS A 275 2.14 -17.03 1.36
C HIS A 275 0.79 -17.53 0.83
N LYS A 276 -0.04 -16.65 0.28
CA LYS A 276 -1.40 -16.95 -0.17
C LYS A 276 -1.50 -17.35 -1.64
N SER A 277 -0.40 -17.31 -2.38
CA SER A 277 -0.35 -17.62 -3.80
C SER A 277 1.04 -18.16 -4.13
N ASP A 278 1.13 -18.95 -5.19
CA ASP A 278 2.41 -19.43 -5.74
C ASP A 278 3.12 -18.34 -6.55
N ASN A 279 2.38 -17.32 -6.99
CA ASN A 279 2.85 -16.17 -7.76
C ASN A 279 2.54 -14.83 -7.07
N PRO A 280 3.01 -14.57 -5.83
CA PRO A 280 2.73 -13.34 -5.11
C PRO A 280 3.69 -12.21 -5.49
N LEU A 281 3.16 -11.03 -5.75
CA LEU A 281 3.93 -9.80 -5.97
C LEU A 281 3.46 -8.72 -4.99
N LEU A 282 4.39 -8.14 -4.22
CA LEU A 282 4.19 -6.83 -3.62
C LEU A 282 4.97 -5.84 -4.48
N ILE A 283 4.25 -5.02 -5.24
CA ILE A 283 4.82 -4.06 -6.18
C ILE A 283 4.68 -2.65 -5.63
N GLU A 284 5.78 -1.91 -5.67
CA GLU A 284 5.83 -0.48 -5.35
C GLU A 284 5.97 0.29 -6.66
N VAL A 285 4.94 1.05 -7.06
CA VAL A 285 4.95 1.83 -8.30
C VAL A 285 5.30 3.28 -7.97
N GLY A 286 6.54 3.66 -8.24
CA GLY A 286 7.10 4.95 -7.86
C GLY A 286 7.34 5.09 -6.37
N GLY A 287 7.42 6.33 -5.93
CA GLY A 287 7.36 6.71 -4.51
C GLY A 287 6.41 7.88 -4.29
N GLN A 288 6.21 8.28 -3.03
CA GLN A 288 5.27 9.34 -2.64
C GLN A 288 5.46 10.69 -3.35
N MET A 289 6.66 10.94 -3.89
CA MET A 289 6.98 12.18 -4.61
C MET A 289 6.60 12.14 -6.08
N ASN A 290 6.35 10.96 -6.67
CA ASN A 290 5.81 10.86 -8.02
C ASN A 290 4.41 11.48 -8.10
N THR A 291 4.01 11.89 -9.30
CA THR A 291 2.61 12.23 -9.56
C THR A 291 1.82 10.97 -9.94
N THR A 292 0.51 11.01 -9.77
CA THR A 292 -0.39 9.95 -10.20
C THR A 292 -0.23 9.65 -11.69
N GLU A 293 -0.02 10.68 -12.53
CA GLU A 293 0.12 10.55 -13.98
C GLU A 293 1.37 9.75 -14.36
N GLU A 294 2.50 10.00 -13.69
CA GLU A 294 3.73 9.24 -13.92
C GLU A 294 3.59 7.77 -13.51
N ALA A 295 2.89 7.52 -12.40
CA ALA A 295 2.61 6.16 -11.94
C ALA A 295 1.63 5.44 -12.88
N LYS A 296 0.60 6.12 -13.37
CA LYS A 296 -0.33 5.60 -14.40
C LYS A 296 0.40 5.31 -15.70
N ALA A 297 1.30 6.18 -16.13
CA ALA A 297 2.09 6.01 -17.35
C ALA A 297 2.95 4.73 -17.32
N SER A 298 3.40 4.30 -16.13
CA SER A 298 4.12 3.03 -15.93
C SER A 298 3.27 1.79 -16.16
N THR A 299 1.96 1.86 -15.92
CA THR A 299 1.10 0.66 -15.88
C THR A 299 1.03 -0.08 -17.22
N LYS A 300 1.16 0.62 -18.35
CA LYS A 300 1.21 -0.02 -19.68
C LYS A 300 2.45 -0.89 -19.83
N TYR A 301 3.59 -0.45 -19.31
CA TYR A 301 4.84 -1.19 -19.34
C TYR A 301 4.80 -2.36 -18.34
N ILE A 302 4.32 -2.11 -17.12
CA ILE A 302 4.15 -3.16 -16.09
C ILE A 302 3.23 -4.27 -16.61
N ALA A 303 2.09 -3.93 -17.21
CA ALA A 303 1.17 -4.91 -17.78
C ALA A 303 1.79 -5.74 -18.90
N GLU A 304 2.60 -5.11 -19.76
CA GLU A 304 3.32 -5.82 -20.84
C GLU A 304 4.36 -6.78 -20.29
N ILE A 305 5.15 -6.32 -19.32
CA ILE A 305 6.16 -7.13 -18.62
C ILE A 305 5.50 -8.35 -17.98
N ILE A 306 4.42 -8.17 -17.21
CA ILE A 306 3.72 -9.27 -16.54
C ILE A 306 3.12 -10.24 -17.57
N ASP A 307 2.43 -9.73 -18.59
CA ASP A 307 1.77 -10.56 -19.59
C ASP A 307 2.76 -11.42 -20.38
N GLU A 308 3.85 -10.83 -20.86
CA GLU A 308 4.89 -11.54 -21.61
C GLU A 308 5.70 -12.48 -20.74
N PHE A 309 6.02 -12.10 -19.50
CA PHE A 309 6.71 -12.98 -18.56
C PHE A 309 5.89 -14.24 -18.28
N LEU A 310 4.59 -14.08 -18.03
CA LEU A 310 3.68 -15.21 -17.82
C LEU A 310 3.59 -16.10 -19.07
N LYS A 311 3.49 -15.52 -20.27
CA LYS A 311 3.53 -16.28 -21.53
C LYS A 311 4.83 -17.10 -21.67
N GLN A 312 5.98 -16.52 -21.30
CA GLN A 312 7.27 -17.21 -21.33
C GLN A 312 7.33 -18.39 -20.35
N LYS A 313 6.60 -18.32 -19.23
CA LYS A 313 6.47 -19.40 -18.24
C LYS A 313 5.40 -20.43 -18.60
N GLY A 314 4.67 -20.26 -19.71
CA GLY A 314 3.57 -21.14 -20.11
C GLY A 314 2.29 -20.92 -19.29
N MET A 315 2.08 -19.69 -18.80
CA MET A 315 0.96 -19.26 -17.96
C MET A 315 0.06 -18.20 -18.64
#